data_AF-A0A1G7VV75-F1
#
_entry.id   AF-A0A1G7VV75-F1
#
_cell.length_a   1.000
_cell.length_b   1.000
_cell.length_c   1.000
_cell.angle_alpha   90.00
_cell.angle_beta   90.00
_cell.angle_gamma   90.00
#
_symmetry.space_group_name_H-M   'P 1'
#
loop_
_entity.id
_entity.type
_entity.pdbx_description
1 polymer ?
#
loop_
_entity_poly.entity_id
_entity_poly.type
_entity_poly.pdbx_seq_one_letter_code
_entity_poly.pdbx_strand_id
1 'polypeptide(L)' 'MSVLEKSIFVIAVGIFVYLWNKYAVTKLIEKFVKLNHQNRWLAKNENRIIAGIQLFYWLFYLLFILAVLVSK' A
#
# COMPACT_ATOMS: atom_id res chain seq x y z
N MET A 1 -4.73 -25.65 -0.63
CA MET A 1 -3.85 -25.15 0.44
C MET A 1 -4.50 -25.40 1.77
N SER A 2 -3.75 -25.90 2.75
CA SER A 2 -4.20 -25.98 4.13
C SER A 2 -4.47 -24.57 4.69
N VAL A 3 -5.24 -24.48 5.79
CA VAL A 3 -5.50 -23.19 6.48
C VAL A 3 -4.19 -22.52 6.91
N LEU A 4 -3.18 -23.33 7.24
CA LEU A 4 -1.86 -22.88 7.67
C LEU A 4 -1.08 -22.29 6.49
N GLU A 5 -1.13 -22.92 5.31
CA GLU A 5 -0.53 -22.40 4.08
C GLU A 5 -1.21 -21.10 3.60
N LYS A 6 -2.56 -21.03 3.66
CA LYS A 6 -3.31 -19.80 3.33
C LYS A 6 -2.88 -18.65 4.25
N SER A 7 -2.72 -18.90 5.54
CA SER A 7 -2.30 -17.89 6.53
C SER A 7 -0.87 -17.39 6.27
N ILE A 8 0.08 -18.30 6.03
CA ILE A 8 1.47 -17.94 5.72
C ILE A 8 1.53 -17.12 4.42
N PHE A 9 0.78 -17.54 3.39
CA PHE A 9 0.71 -16.82 2.13
C PHE A 9 0.18 -15.39 2.30
N VAL A 10 -0.91 -15.22 3.04
CA VAL A 10 -1.51 -13.90 3.32
C VAL A 10 -0.53 -12.99 4.06
N ILE A 11 0.15 -13.51 5.09
CA ILE A 11 1.16 -12.74 5.85
C ILE A 11 2.34 -12.36 4.95
N ALA A 12 2.86 -13.29 4.14
CA ALA A 12 3.98 -13.04 3.25
C ALA A 12 3.64 -11.98 2.19
N VAL A 13 2.48 -12.09 1.54
CA VAL A 13 1.98 -11.09 0.60
C VAL A 13 1.77 -9.74 1.30
N GLY A 14 1.20 -9.74 2.50
CA GLY A 14 1.02 -8.53 3.29
C GLY A 14 2.32 -7.81 3.59
N ILE A 15 3.33 -8.53 4.07
CA ILE A 15 4.65 -7.94 4.35
C ILE A 15 5.28 -7.40 3.06
N PHE A 16 5.24 -8.18 1.97
CA PHE A 16 5.82 -7.76 0.70
C PHE A 16 5.16 -6.49 0.16
N VAL A 17 3.83 -6.45 0.11
CA VAL A 17 3.08 -5.29 -0.39
C VAL A 17 3.20 -4.11 0.57
N TYR A 18 3.24 -4.33 1.89
CA TYR A 18 3.52 -3.28 2.87
C TYR A 18 4.87 -2.61 2.62
N LEU A 19 5.94 -3.41 2.46
CA LEU A 19 7.28 -2.88 2.19
C LEU A 19 7.31 -2.13 0.86
N TRP A 20 6.70 -2.69 -0.20
CA TRP A 20 6.57 -2.03 -1.49
C TRP A 20 5.86 -0.68 -1.35
N ASN A 21 4.73 -0.64 -0.66
CA ASN A 21 3.95 0.59 -0.50
C ASN A 21 4.70 1.62 0.36
N LYS A 22 5.32 1.20 1.47
CA LYS A 22 6.05 2.10 2.36
C LYS A 22 7.27 2.71 1.69
N TYR A 23 8.02 1.95 0.90
CA TYR A 23 9.29 2.39 0.35
C TYR A 23 9.21 2.79 -1.12
N ALA A 24 8.69 1.93 -2.00
CA ALA A 24 8.69 2.18 -3.43
C ALA A 24 7.65 3.26 -3.78
N VAL A 25 6.42 3.14 -3.28
CA VAL A 25 5.33 4.06 -3.63
C VAL A 25 5.58 5.44 -3.02
N THR A 26 5.97 5.53 -1.75
CA THR A 26 6.37 6.80 -1.12
C THR A 26 7.46 7.51 -1.93
N LYS A 27 8.56 6.82 -2.27
CA LYS A 27 9.63 7.41 -3.08
C LYS A 27 9.17 7.84 -4.47
N LEU A 28 8.22 7.12 -5.06
CA LEU A 28 7.68 7.46 -6.37
C LEU A 28 6.85 8.74 -6.31
N ILE A 29 6.04 8.91 -5.25
CA ILE A 29 5.28 10.15 -4.99
C ILE A 29 6.25 11.31 -4.74
N GLU A 30 7.26 11.13 -3.89
CA GLU A 30 8.28 12.15 -3.62
C GLU A 30 9.00 12.57 -4.91
N LYS A 31 9.38 11.59 -5.74
CA LYS A 31 10.02 11.86 -7.04
C LYS A 31 9.08 12.60 -7.98
N PHE A 32 7.80 12.21 -8.02
CA PHE A 32 6.79 12.86 -8.84
C PHE A 32 6.54 14.31 -8.41
N VAL A 33 6.49 14.58 -7.10
CA VAL A 33 6.35 15.94 -6.56
C VAL A 33 7.58 16.80 -6.92
N LYS A 34 8.80 16.25 -6.78
CA LYS A 34 10.04 16.96 -7.15
C LYS A 34 10.09 17.33 -8.63
N LEU A 35 9.64 16.45 -9.51
CA LEU A 35 9.55 16.72 -10.96
C LEU A 35 8.51 17.79 -11.28
N ASN A 36 7.48 17.93 -10.46
CA ASN A 36 6.38 18.88 -10.64
C ASN A 36 6.42 20.01 -9.60
N HIS A 37 7.62 20.52 -9.27
CA HIS A 37 7.84 21.52 -8.23
C HIS A 37 7.07 22.85 -8.45
N GLN A 38 6.66 23.15 -9.69
CA GLN A 38 5.85 24.32 -10.01
C GLN A 38 4.40 24.20 -9.49
N ASN A 39 3.93 22.98 -9.24
CA ASN A 39 2.60 22.73 -8.70
C ASN A 39 2.60 22.82 -7.16
N ARG A 40 2.32 24.03 -6.65
CA ARG A 40 2.24 24.30 -5.20
C ARG A 40 1.21 23.44 -4.46
N TRP A 41 0.11 23.05 -5.13
CA TRP A 41 -0.90 22.18 -4.52
C TRP A 41 -0.33 20.79 -4.29
N LEU A 42 0.38 20.22 -5.27
CA LEU A 42 0.97 18.89 -5.17
C LEU A 42 2.03 18.84 -4.05
N ALA A 43 2.92 19.82 -4.01
CA ALA A 43 3.94 19.91 -2.95
C ALA A 43 3.33 20.08 -1.55
N LYS A 44 2.26 20.88 -1.41
CA LYS A 44 1.58 21.07 -0.13
C LYS A 44 0.82 19.82 0.34
N ASN A 45 0.35 18.99 -0.58
CA ASN A 45 -0.47 17.81 -0.28
C ASN A 45 0.31 16.49 -0.38
N GLU A 46 1.61 16.49 -0.66
CA GLU A 46 2.46 15.30 -0.78
C GLU A 46 2.23 14.30 0.37
N ASN A 47 2.36 14.76 1.62
CA ASN A 47 2.14 13.91 2.79
C ASN A 47 0.71 13.35 2.88
N ARG A 48 -0.29 14.11 2.44
CA ARG A 48 -1.70 13.64 2.42
C ARG A 48 -1.91 12.58 1.34
N ILE A 49 -1.26 12.74 0.19
CA ILE A 49 -1.30 11.76 -0.91
C ILE A 49 -0.63 10.46 -0.45
N ILE A 50 0.56 10.53 0.15
CA ILE A 50 1.25 9.38 0.74
C ILE A 50 0.36 8.70 1.79
N ALA A 51 -0.20 9.46 2.73
CA ALA A 51 -1.08 8.92 3.76
C ALA A 51 -2.34 8.28 3.18
N GLY A 52 -2.95 8.90 2.17
CA GLY A 52 -4.13 8.36 1.48
C GLY A 52 -3.84 7.03 0.79
N ILE A 53 -2.69 6.91 0.12
CA ILE A 53 -2.27 5.66 -0.52
C ILE A 53 -1.91 4.58 0.51
N GLN A 54 -1.28 4.95 1.63
CA GLN A 54 -1.04 4.03 2.73
C GLN A 54 -2.34 3.52 3.36
N LEU A 55 -3.32 4.39 3.54
CA LEU A 55 -4.63 4.02 4.07
C LEU A 55 -5.40 3.13 3.09
N PHE A 56 -5.35 3.44 1.80
CA PHE A 56 -5.93 2.61 0.75
C PHE A 56 -5.33 1.20 0.72
N TYR A 57 -4.01 1.08 0.88
CA TYR A 57 -3.34 -0.21 1.04
C TYR A 57 -3.88 -1.00 2.23
N TRP A 58 -4.00 -0.39 3.41
CA TRP A 58 -4.53 -1.07 4.59
C TRP A 58 -5.96 -1.57 4.38
N LEU A 59 -6.80 -0.75 3.74
CA LEU A 59 -8.16 -1.14 3.39
C LEU A 59 -8.16 -2.34 2.45
N PHE A 60 -7.35 -2.31 1.39
CA PHE A 60 -7.24 -3.40 0.42
C PHE A 60 -6.70 -4.68 1.06
N TYR A 61 -5.72 -4.55 1.95
CA TYR A 61 -5.14 -5.69 2.66
C TYR A 61 -6.15 -6.35 3.60
N LEU A 62 -6.95 -5.56 4.31
CA LEU A 62 -8.06 -6.07 5.12
C LEU A 62 -9.08 -6.83 4.25
N LEU A 63 -9.51 -6.24 3.13
CA LEU A 63 -10.44 -6.89 2.20
C LEU A 63 -9.85 -8.18 1.61
N PHE A 64 -8.55 -8.20 1.31
CA PHE A 64 -7.85 -9.38 0.83
C PHE A 64 -7.82 -10.50 1.87
N ILE A 65 -7.52 -10.19 3.13
CA ILE A 65 -7.60 -11.16 4.24
C ILE A 65 -9.00 -11.76 4.32
N LEU A 66 -10.04 -10.91 4.31
CA LEU A 66 -11.44 -11.37 4.36
C LEU A 66 -11.78 -12.26 3.17
N ALA A 67 -11.36 -11.88 1.95
CA ALA A 67 -11.58 -12.67 0.75
C ALA A 67 -10.92 -14.06 0.82
N VAL A 68 -9.68 -14.15 1.32
CA VAL A 68 -8.98 -15.42 1.48
C VAL A 68 -9.62 -16.30 2.56
N LEU A 69 -10.10 -15.70 3.65
CA LEU A 69 -10.81 -16.41 4.72
C LEU A 69 -12.17 -16.95 4.27
N VAL A 70 -12.90 -16.20 3.44
CA VAL A 70 -14.19 -16.62 2.88
C VAL A 70 -14.03 -17.60 1.71
N SER A 71 -12.87 -17.58 1.04
CA SER A 71 -12.57 -18.53 -0.03
C SER A 71 -12.49 -19.96 0.50
N LYS A 72 -13.42 -20.81 0.02
CA LYS A 72 -13.39 -22.26 0.20
C LYS A 72 -12.04 -22.83 -0.23
#